data_AF-A0A971SNW7-F1
#
_entry.id   AF-A0A971SNW7-F1
#
_cell.length_a   1.000
_cell.length_b   1.000
_cell.length_c   1.000
_cell.angle_alpha   90.00
_cell.angle_beta   90.00
_cell.angle_gamma   90.00
#
_symmetry.space_group_name_H-M   'P 1'
#
loop_
_entity.id
_entity.type
_entity.pdbx_description
1 polymer ?
#
loop_
_entity_poly.entity_id
_entity_poly.type
_entity_poly.pdbx_seq_one_letter_code
_entity_poly.pdbx_strand_id
1 'polypeptide(L)' 'MTKTYLNGYGWLYIMAIIDRYDRSIVGYEINSRSRATEWLAAFDKAVKNRFPEGTRDQ' A
#
# COMPACT_ATOMS: atom_id res chain seq x y z
N MET A 1 -4.25 7.35 -3.92
CA MET A 1 -3.64 8.00 -2.73
C MET A 1 -4.66 8.91 -2.12
N THR A 2 -4.82 8.82 -0.81
CA THR A 2 -5.78 9.61 -0.04
C THR A 2 -5.02 10.38 1.03
N LYS A 3 -5.13 11.72 1.02
CA LYS A 3 -4.55 12.58 2.05
C LYS A 3 -5.60 12.83 3.13
N THR A 4 -5.26 12.58 4.39
CA THR A 4 -6.15 12.77 5.55
C THR A 4 -5.44 13.52 6.66
N TYR A 5 -6.18 14.29 7.46
CA TYR A 5 -5.65 14.98 8.63
C TYR A 5 -6.02 14.20 9.89
N LEU A 6 -5.02 13.79 10.66
CA LEU A 6 -5.23 13.16 11.96
C LEU A 6 -4.96 14.18 13.06
N ASN A 7 -5.98 14.45 13.88
CA ASN A 7 -5.84 15.40 14.97
C ASN A 7 -4.74 14.95 15.95
N GLY A 8 -3.85 15.87 16.34
CA GLY A 8 -2.69 15.59 17.18
C GLY A 8 -1.46 14.99 16.47
N TYR A 9 -1.56 14.65 15.17
CA TYR A 9 -0.45 14.06 14.40
C TYR A 9 -0.12 14.84 13.12
N GLY A 10 -1.13 15.43 12.47
CA GLY A 10 -0.99 16.21 11.25
C GLY A 10 -1.43 15.45 9.99
N TRP A 11 -0.86 15.84 8.85
CA TRP A 11 -1.21 15.24 7.55
C TRP A 11 -0.59 13.85 7.38
N LEU A 12 -1.45 12.91 7.00
CA LEU A 12 -1.08 11.55 6.64
C LEU A 12 -1.55 11.24 5.21
N TYR A 13 -0.84 10.33 4.58
CA TYR A 13 -1.14 9.82 3.25
C TYR A 13 -1.37 8.32 3.34
N ILE A 14 -2.48 7.87 2.79
CA ILE A 14 -2.83 6.46 2.66
C ILE A 14 -2.57 6.06 1.20
N MET A 15 -1.66 5.12 1.01
CA MET A 15 -1.26 4.57 -0.29
C MET A 15 -1.77 3.13 -0.37
N ALA A 16 -3.02 2.96 -0.81
CA ALA A 16 -3.62 1.65 -1.00
C ALA A 16 -3.33 1.10 -2.41
N ILE A 17 -2.89 -0.16 -2.48
CA ILE A 17 -2.73 -0.93 -3.72
C ILE A 17 -3.98 -1.77 -3.91
N ILE A 18 -4.68 -1.54 -5.01
CA ILE A 18 -5.96 -2.18 -5.32
C ILE A 18 -5.74 -3.13 -6.48
N ASP A 19 -6.16 -4.38 -6.30
CA ASP A 19 -6.17 -5.36 -7.39
C ASP A 19 -7.21 -4.97 -8.46
N ARG A 20 -6.82 -5.09 -9.74
CA ARG A 20 -7.67 -4.67 -10.84
C ARG A 20 -8.88 -5.59 -11.03
N TYR A 21 -8.73 -6.88 -10.78
CA TYR A 21 -9.72 -7.90 -11.08
C TYR A 21 -10.83 -7.90 -10.01
N ASP A 22 -10.48 -8.07 -8.74
CA ASP A 22 -11.45 -8.23 -7.65
C ASP A 22 -11.68 -6.95 -6.82
N ARG A 23 -10.95 -5.87 -7.12
CA ARG A 23 -11.00 -4.57 -6.41
C ARG A 23 -10.62 -4.64 -4.93
N SER A 24 -10.04 -5.75 -4.47
CA SER A 24 -9.55 -5.86 -3.11
C SER A 24 -8.31 -4.98 -2.89
N ILE A 25 -8.13 -4.51 -1.65
CA ILE A 25 -6.90 -3.85 -1.23
C ILE A 25 -5.90 -4.94 -0.86
N VAL A 26 -4.82 -5.05 -1.64
CA VAL A 26 -3.83 -6.13 -1.51
C VAL A 26 -2.61 -5.71 -0.70
N GLY A 27 -2.37 -4.41 -0.58
CA GLY A 27 -1.32 -3.84 0.25
C GLY A 27 -1.59 -2.37 0.50
N TYR A 28 -0.98 -1.83 1.56
CA TYR A 28 -1.09 -0.42 1.87
C TYR A 28 0.11 0.07 2.67
N GLU A 29 0.34 1.38 2.61
CA GLU A 29 1.24 2.10 3.49
C GLU A 29 0.56 3.39 3.98
N ILE A 30 0.79 3.74 5.25
CA ILE A 30 0.34 5.00 5.84
C ILE A 30 1.55 5.75 6.36
N ASN A 31 1.78 6.96 5.85
CA ASN A 31 2.96 7.73 6.23
C ASN A 31 2.66 9.24 6.17
N SER A 32 3.46 10.07 6.86
CA SER A 32 3.37 11.53 6.78
C SER A 32 3.82 12.09 5.43
N ARG A 33 4.48 11.26 4.61
CA ARG A 33 4.89 11.57 3.23
C ARG A 33 4.35 10.52 2.26
N SER A 34 4.37 10.84 0.96
CA SER A 34 3.94 9.93 -0.11
C SER A 34 4.97 9.93 -1.24
N ARG A 35 6.24 9.69 -0.91
CA ARG A 35 7.32 9.62 -1.91
C ARG A 35 7.34 8.23 -2.55
N ALA A 36 8.18 8.07 -3.57
CA ALA A 36 8.37 6.78 -4.23
C ALA A 36 8.73 5.65 -3.25
N THR A 37 9.50 5.94 -2.19
CA THR A 37 9.89 4.94 -1.17
C THR A 37 8.69 4.36 -0.41
N GLU A 38 7.74 5.20 -0.01
CA GLU A 38 6.53 4.75 0.69
C GLU A 38 5.60 3.97 -0.26
N TRP A 39 5.53 4.37 -1.53
CA TRP A 39 4.82 3.61 -2.54
C TRP A 39 5.44 2.23 -2.79
N LEU A 40 6.76 2.15 -2.93
CA LEU A 40 7.46 0.88 -3.09
C LEU A 40 7.22 -0.06 -1.90
N ALA A 41 7.18 0.48 -0.67
CA ALA A 41 6.84 -0.31 0.51
C ALA A 41 5.40 -0.86 0.45
N ALA A 42 4.43 -0.04 0.02
CA ALA A 42 3.05 -0.51 -0.17
C ALA A 42 2.95 -1.60 -1.25
N PHE A 43 3.68 -1.45 -2.35
CA PHE A 43 3.74 -2.43 -3.44
C PHE A 43 4.43 -3.73 -3.02
N ASP A 44 5.55 -3.66 -2.30
CA ASP A 44 6.25 -4.85 -1.79
C ASP A 44 5.34 -5.66 -0.85
N LYS A 45 4.62 -4.98 0.05
CA LYS A 45 3.58 -5.60 0.89
C LYS A 45 2.48 -6.23 0.04
N ALA A 46 2.00 -5.54 -1.00
CA ALA A 46 0.97 -6.07 -1.89
C ALA A 46 1.38 -7.37 -2.59
N VAL A 47 2.60 -7.40 -3.14
CA VAL A 47 3.16 -8.59 -3.80
C VAL A 47 3.29 -9.75 -2.82
N LYS A 48 3.89 -9.51 -1.64
CA LYS A 48 4.06 -10.54 -0.60
C LYS A 48 2.72 -11.08 -0.08
N ASN A 49 1.71 -10.23 0.04
CA ASN A 49 0.37 -10.66 0.46
C ASN A 49 -0.33 -11.52 -0.58
N ARG A 50 -0.14 -11.26 -1.88
CA ARG A 50 -0.74 -12.04 -2.96
C ARG A 50 0.01 -13.34 -3.25
N PHE A 51 1.32 -13.32 -3.07
CA PHE A 51 2.20 -14.45 -3.37
C PHE A 51 3.09 -14.78 -2.16
N PRO A 52 2.48 -15.26 -1.05
CA PRO A 52 3.23 -15.54 0.19
C PRO A 52 4.33 -16.58 0.00
N GLU A 53 4.06 -17.58 -0.86
CA GLU A 53 5.01 -18.65 -1.21
C GLU A 53 5.86 -18.30 -2.46
N GLY A 54 5.78 -17.06 -2.94
CA GLY A 54 6.37 -16.63 -4.20
C GLY A 54 5.52 -17.00 -5.42
N THR A 55 6.02 -16.60 -6.60
CA THR A 55 5.35 -16.78 -7.89
C THR A 55 5.94 -17.91 -8.73
N ARG A 56 6.96 -18.61 -8.21
CA ARG A 56 7.56 -19.71 -8.95
C ARG A 56 6.53 -20.85 -8.96
N ASP A 57 6.26 -21.37 -10.16
CA ASP A 57 5.32 -22.48 -10.40
C ASP A 57 3.81 -22.12 -10.29
N GLN A 58 3.44 -20.83 -10.37
CA GLN A 58 2.05 -20.34 -10.50
C GLN A 58 1.70 -19.86 -11.91
#